data_AF-A0A8K1CYU5-F1
#
_entry.id   AF-A0A8K1CYU5-F1
#
_cell.length_a   1.000
_cell.length_b   1.000
_cell.length_c   1.000
_cell.angle_alpha   90.00
_cell.angle_beta   90.00
_cell.angle_gamma   90.00
#
_symmetry.space_group_name_H-M   'P 1'
#
loop_
_entity.id
_entity.type
_entity.pdbx_description
1 polymer ?
#
loop_
_entity_poly.entity_id
_entity_poly.type
_entity_poly.pdbx_seq_one_letter_code
_entity_poly.pdbx_strand_id
1 'polypeptide(L)'
;MSDSQELRRKLIEAKKLILDGFVEQGIDLLSKTITSENIKESNWVICNIIDAAECKAVVSVLDSLGKIFNISVCANVKRIPYCYAILKKTSENVDLALEAIISSGKKDQLDKLYSEIINMNVSAEFLIKIANAYKKLGAIKESNEIIKKICESGVKEACENIKDIISKVM
;
A
#
# COMPACT_ATOMS: atom_id res chain seq x y z
N MET A 1 33.04 -10.77 -13.76
CA MET A 1 32.02 -10.08 -12.92
C MET A 1 31.63 -11.05 -11.83
N SER A 2 31.46 -10.59 -10.58
CA SER A 2 30.92 -11.46 -9.53
C SER A 2 29.40 -11.60 -9.67
N ASP A 3 28.83 -12.71 -9.23
CA ASP A 3 27.40 -12.99 -9.32
C ASP A 3 26.55 -11.89 -8.67
N SER A 4 27.05 -11.29 -7.57
CA SER A 4 26.42 -10.15 -6.90
C SER A 4 26.38 -8.87 -7.77
N GLN A 5 27.44 -8.61 -8.54
CA GLN A 5 27.46 -7.47 -9.48
C GLN A 5 26.49 -7.67 -10.64
N GLU A 6 26.38 -8.91 -11.14
CA GLU A 6 25.44 -9.24 -12.20
C GLU A 6 23.98 -9.14 -11.72
N LEU A 7 23.68 -9.68 -10.54
CA LEU A 7 22.37 -9.54 -9.89
C LEU A 7 21.98 -8.06 -9.77
N ARG A 8 22.87 -7.23 -9.20
CA ARG A 8 22.61 -5.80 -9.04
C ARG A 8 22.36 -5.10 -10.37
N ARG A 9 23.10 -5.45 -11.42
CA ARG A 9 22.91 -4.89 -12.77
C ARG A 9 21.51 -5.23 -13.30
N LYS A 10 21.09 -6.50 -13.23
CA LYS A 10 19.77 -6.95 -13.70
C LYS A 10 18.63 -6.29 -12.92
N LEU A 11 18.77 -6.13 -11.60
CA LEU A 11 17.78 -5.42 -10.77
C LEU A 11 17.67 -3.93 -11.15
N ILE A 12 18.78 -3.26 -11.42
CA ILE A 12 18.79 -1.86 -11.87
C ILE A 12 18.14 -1.73 -13.25
N GLU A 13 18.46 -2.65 -14.17
CA GLU A 13 17.89 -2.70 -15.51
C GLU A 13 16.38 -2.90 -15.46
N ALA A 14 15.90 -3.87 -14.69
CA ALA A 14 14.47 -4.13 -14.53
C ALA A 14 13.73 -2.94 -13.92
N LYS A 15 14.32 -2.30 -12.89
CA LYS A 15 13.80 -1.05 -12.33
C LYS A 15 13.68 0.02 -13.40
N LYS A 16 14.73 0.23 -14.21
CA LYS A 16 14.73 1.24 -15.26
C LYS A 16 13.63 0.99 -16.29
N LEU A 17 13.45 -0.25 -16.75
CA LEU A 17 12.36 -0.63 -17.63
C LEU A 17 10.99 -0.23 -17.05
N ILE A 18 10.74 -0.52 -15.78
CA ILE A 18 9.48 -0.16 -15.10
C ILE A 18 9.29 1.36 -15.05
N LEU A 19 10.34 2.12 -14.72
CA LEU A 19 10.28 3.57 -14.64
C LEU A 19 10.10 4.24 -16.01
N ASP A 20 10.66 3.64 -17.06
CA ASP A 20 10.54 4.11 -18.44
C ASP A 20 9.22 3.68 -19.11
N GLY A 21 8.34 2.98 -18.37
CA GLY A 21 7.02 2.56 -18.85
C GLY A 21 6.95 1.16 -19.46
N PHE A 22 8.08 0.46 -19.60
CA PHE A 22 8.17 -0.94 -20.06
C PHE A 22 7.88 -1.92 -18.90
N VAL A 23 6.72 -1.76 -18.25
CA VAL A 23 6.38 -2.43 -16.99
C VAL A 23 6.41 -3.96 -17.11
N GLU A 24 5.82 -4.53 -18.15
CA GLU A 24 5.76 -5.98 -18.34
C GLU A 24 7.16 -6.60 -18.53
N GLN A 25 8.02 -5.95 -19.32
CA GLN A 25 9.40 -6.40 -19.54
C GLN A 25 10.22 -6.33 -18.25
N GLY A 26 10.03 -5.28 -17.46
CA GLY A 26 10.68 -5.17 -16.15
C GLY A 26 10.18 -6.21 -15.14
N ILE A 27 8.88 -6.52 -15.12
CA ILE A 27 8.32 -7.60 -14.29
C ILE A 27 8.89 -8.96 -14.70
N ASP A 28 8.95 -9.26 -16.01
CA ASP A 28 9.53 -10.50 -16.54
C ASP A 28 11.02 -10.63 -16.18
N LEU A 29 11.78 -9.54 -16.26
CA LEU A 29 13.19 -9.55 -15.87
C LEU A 29 13.34 -9.76 -14.35
N LEU A 30 12.53 -9.11 -13.52
CA LEU A 30 12.54 -9.32 -12.07
C LEU A 30 12.19 -10.76 -11.70
N SER A 31 11.15 -11.34 -12.31
CA SER A 31 10.69 -12.70 -12.01
C SER A 31 11.72 -13.76 -12.35
N LYS A 32 12.51 -13.55 -13.42
CA LYS A 32 13.62 -14.44 -13.82
C LYS A 32 14.89 -14.23 -13.01
N THR A 33 15.10 -13.04 -12.46
CA THR A 33 16.33 -12.67 -11.75
C THR A 33 16.27 -13.03 -10.26
N ILE A 34 15.07 -12.92 -9.66
CA ILE A 34 14.89 -13.07 -8.21
C ILE A 34 14.57 -14.52 -7.87
N THR A 35 15.32 -15.05 -6.90
CA THR A 35 15.17 -16.41 -6.38
C THR A 35 15.03 -16.38 -4.87
N SER A 36 14.66 -17.51 -4.25
CA SER A 36 14.58 -17.65 -2.80
C SER A 36 15.92 -17.38 -2.10
N GLU A 37 17.04 -17.63 -2.78
CA GLU A 37 18.39 -17.44 -2.25
C GLU A 37 18.79 -15.96 -2.21
N ASN A 38 18.33 -15.17 -3.17
CA ASN A 38 18.75 -13.76 -3.32
C ASN A 38 17.65 -12.73 -2.98
N ILE A 39 16.46 -13.17 -2.56
CA ILE A 39 15.31 -12.28 -2.31
C ILE A 39 15.60 -11.20 -1.26
N LYS A 40 16.35 -11.55 -0.20
CA LYS A 40 16.73 -10.60 0.86
C LYS A 40 17.61 -9.47 0.31
N GLU A 41 18.57 -9.82 -0.54
CA GLU A 41 19.46 -8.86 -1.21
C GLU A 41 18.75 -8.05 -2.30
N SER A 42 17.67 -8.60 -2.85
CA SER A 42 16.90 -7.98 -3.93
C SER A 42 15.78 -7.07 -3.42
N ASN A 43 15.39 -7.14 -2.13
CA ASN A 43 14.20 -6.47 -1.60
C ASN A 43 14.21 -4.94 -1.75
N TRP A 44 15.39 -4.31 -1.82
CA TRP A 44 15.48 -2.86 -2.02
C TRP A 44 14.85 -2.39 -3.34
N VAL A 45 14.82 -3.26 -4.36
CA VAL A 45 14.31 -2.89 -5.69
C VAL A 45 12.83 -2.56 -5.63
N ILE A 46 12.04 -3.31 -4.86
CA ILE A 46 10.60 -3.08 -4.75
C ILE A 46 10.29 -1.76 -4.08
N CYS A 47 11.05 -1.39 -3.03
CA CYS A 47 10.87 -0.12 -2.34
C CYS A 47 11.19 1.06 -3.28
N ASN A 48 12.24 0.92 -4.10
CA ASN A 48 12.57 1.94 -5.10
C ASN A 48 11.50 2.09 -6.17
N ILE A 49 10.90 0.99 -6.63
CA ILE A 49 9.77 1.03 -7.57
C ILE A 49 8.56 1.69 -6.90
N ILE A 50 8.24 1.29 -5.66
CA ILE A 50 7.17 1.88 -4.85
C ILE A 50 7.39 3.37 -4.63
N ASP A 51 8.62 3.88 -4.63
CA ASP A 51 8.91 5.31 -4.44
C ASP A 51 8.85 6.12 -5.74
N ALA A 52 9.36 5.57 -6.85
CA ALA A 52 9.61 6.34 -8.06
C ALA A 52 8.64 6.08 -9.22
N ALA A 53 8.05 4.88 -9.33
CA ALA A 53 7.24 4.51 -10.49
C ALA A 53 5.85 5.14 -10.45
N GLU A 54 5.18 5.33 -11.59
CA GLU A 54 3.79 5.77 -11.61
C GLU A 54 2.84 4.76 -10.93
N CYS A 55 1.69 5.20 -10.43
CA CYS A 55 0.77 4.31 -9.72
C CYS A 55 0.31 3.11 -10.54
N LYS A 56 0.13 3.26 -11.86
CA LYS A 56 -0.17 2.13 -12.75
C LYS A 56 0.93 1.06 -12.70
N ALA A 57 2.19 1.48 -12.77
CA ALA A 57 3.33 0.59 -12.70
C ALA A 57 3.49 -0.03 -11.31
N VAL A 58 3.35 0.75 -10.24
CA VAL A 58 3.40 0.25 -8.85
C VAL A 58 2.37 -0.86 -8.64
N VAL A 59 1.12 -0.63 -9.06
CA VAL A 59 0.05 -1.62 -8.90
C VAL A 59 0.32 -2.86 -9.76
N SER A 60 0.70 -2.72 -11.03
CA SER A 60 1.03 -3.88 -11.88
C SER A 60 2.18 -4.73 -11.32
N VAL A 61 3.23 -4.09 -10.79
CA VAL A 61 4.36 -4.79 -10.17
C VAL A 61 3.93 -5.51 -8.90
N LEU A 62 3.14 -4.87 -8.03
CA LEU A 62 2.68 -5.47 -6.77
C LEU A 62 1.63 -6.57 -6.99
N ASP A 63 0.74 -6.43 -7.99
CA ASP A 63 -0.21 -7.48 -8.36
C ASP A 63 0.55 -8.74 -8.88
N SER A 64 1.70 -8.55 -9.53
CA SER A 64 2.49 -9.65 -10.11
C SER A 64 3.50 -10.27 -9.14
N LEU A 65 4.20 -9.43 -8.37
CA LEU A 65 5.37 -9.82 -7.57
C LEU A 65 5.26 -9.39 -6.10
N GLY A 66 4.18 -8.74 -5.66
CA GLY A 66 4.08 -8.19 -4.31
C GLY A 66 4.29 -9.23 -3.20
N LYS A 67 3.85 -10.47 -3.42
CA LYS A 67 3.93 -11.56 -2.43
C LYS A 67 5.33 -12.07 -2.15
N ILE A 68 6.28 -11.89 -3.07
CA ILE A 68 7.67 -12.35 -2.85
C ILE A 68 8.49 -11.32 -2.08
N PHE A 69 8.07 -10.07 -2.05
CA PHE A 69 8.80 -8.99 -1.40
C PHE A 69 8.26 -8.70 0.00
N ASN A 70 9.17 -8.32 0.89
CA ASN A 70 8.79 -7.71 2.15
C ASN A 70 8.58 -6.21 1.94
N ILE A 71 7.33 -5.77 1.76
CA ILE A 71 6.98 -4.34 1.60
C ILE A 71 7.01 -3.56 2.92
N SER A 72 7.00 -4.24 4.07
CA SER A 72 6.92 -3.58 5.39
C SER A 72 8.19 -2.78 5.73
N VAL A 73 9.32 -3.15 5.13
CA VAL A 73 10.61 -2.44 5.32
C VAL A 73 10.72 -1.19 4.46
N CYS A 74 9.78 -0.95 3.54
CA CYS A 74 9.82 0.22 2.68
C CYS A 74 9.50 1.49 3.48
N ALA A 75 10.29 2.55 3.27
CA ALA A 75 10.12 3.80 3.99
C ALA A 75 8.76 4.45 3.70
N ASN A 76 8.29 4.40 2.45
CA ASN A 76 7.09 5.07 1.97
C ASN A 76 5.94 4.08 1.68
N VAL A 77 5.67 3.19 2.64
CA VAL A 77 4.65 2.14 2.46
C VAL A 77 3.24 2.71 2.19
N LYS A 78 2.95 3.96 2.61
CA LYS A 78 1.69 4.67 2.28
C LYS A 78 1.44 4.84 0.77
N ARG A 79 2.47 4.82 -0.06
CA ARG A 79 2.33 4.98 -1.52
C ARG A 79 1.57 3.81 -2.14
N ILE A 80 1.61 2.63 -1.50
CA ILE A 80 0.86 1.45 -1.93
C ILE A 80 -0.65 1.71 -1.86
N PRO A 81 -1.27 1.90 -0.67
CA PRO A 81 -2.71 2.15 -0.58
C PRO A 81 -3.12 3.39 -1.39
N TYR A 82 -2.29 4.45 -1.42
CA TYR A 82 -2.55 5.62 -2.26
C TYR A 82 -2.72 5.25 -3.74
N CYS A 83 -1.80 4.46 -4.31
CA CYS A 83 -1.89 4.07 -5.71
C CYS A 83 -3.07 3.14 -6.02
N TYR A 84 -3.42 2.23 -5.10
CA TYR A 84 -4.62 1.42 -5.23
C TYR A 84 -5.92 2.26 -5.15
N ALA A 85 -5.95 3.26 -4.28
CA ALA A 85 -7.07 4.20 -4.16
C ALA A 85 -7.27 5.02 -5.45
N ILE A 86 -6.20 5.57 -6.03
CA ILE A 86 -6.26 6.32 -7.31
C ILE A 86 -6.80 5.45 -8.44
N LEU A 87 -6.35 4.20 -8.52
CA LEU A 87 -6.77 3.28 -9.57
C LEU A 87 -8.10 2.57 -9.26
N LYS A 88 -8.73 2.89 -8.12
CA LYS A 88 -9.98 2.29 -7.65
C LYS A 88 -9.92 0.75 -7.65
N LYS A 89 -8.78 0.21 -7.22
CA LYS A 89 -8.53 -1.23 -7.10
C LYS A 89 -8.47 -1.63 -5.64
N THR A 90 -8.98 -2.81 -5.33
CA THR A 90 -8.78 -3.50 -4.05
C THR A 90 -7.73 -4.59 -4.21
N SER A 91 -6.90 -4.82 -3.21
CA SER A 91 -5.87 -5.86 -3.22
C SER A 91 -5.39 -6.15 -1.80
N GLU A 92 -4.94 -7.39 -1.56
CA GLU A 92 -4.26 -7.81 -0.32
C GLU A 92 -3.02 -6.96 -0.04
N ASN A 93 -2.38 -6.41 -1.09
CA ASN A 93 -1.26 -5.49 -0.95
C ASN A 93 -1.61 -4.20 -0.17
N VAL A 94 -2.88 -3.77 -0.21
CA VAL A 94 -3.37 -2.64 0.59
C VAL A 94 -3.39 -3.02 2.07
N ASP A 95 -3.90 -4.21 2.39
CA ASP A 95 -4.00 -4.68 3.77
C ASP A 95 -2.60 -4.90 4.38
N LEU A 96 -1.68 -5.50 3.62
CA LEU A 96 -0.28 -5.66 4.03
C LEU A 96 0.41 -4.31 4.27
N ALA A 97 0.16 -3.32 3.42
CA ALA A 97 0.71 -1.98 3.57
C ALA A 97 0.16 -1.26 4.80
N LEU A 98 -1.16 -1.36 5.05
CA LEU A 98 -1.78 -0.78 6.24
C LEU A 98 -1.28 -1.46 7.52
N GLU A 99 -1.15 -2.79 7.53
CA GLU A 99 -0.61 -3.53 8.68
C GLU A 99 0.86 -3.16 8.94
N ALA A 100 1.66 -2.91 7.89
CA ALA A 100 3.01 -2.39 8.04
C ALA A 100 3.04 -0.99 8.69
N ILE A 101 2.09 -0.11 8.34
CA ILE A 101 1.94 1.21 8.97
C ILE A 101 1.56 1.06 10.45
N ILE A 102 0.58 0.20 10.74
CA ILE A 102 0.08 -0.08 12.10
C ILE A 102 1.20 -0.63 12.98
N SER A 103 1.84 -1.71 12.56
CA SER A 103 2.91 -2.39 13.32
C SER A 103 4.12 -1.50 13.56
N SER A 104 4.42 -0.59 12.64
CA SER A 104 5.51 0.39 12.78
C SER A 104 5.11 1.65 13.56
N GLY A 105 3.85 1.77 14.00
CA GLY A 105 3.36 2.95 14.71
C GLY A 105 3.38 4.24 13.89
N LYS A 106 3.43 4.16 12.55
CA LYS A 106 3.64 5.30 11.64
C LYS A 106 2.34 6.07 11.37
N LYS A 107 1.70 6.61 12.42
CA LYS A 107 0.45 7.40 12.30
C LYS A 107 0.59 8.54 11.30
N ASP A 108 1.75 9.20 11.23
CA ASP A 108 2.02 10.30 10.30
C ASP A 108 1.83 9.89 8.83
N GLN A 109 2.16 8.63 8.49
CA GLN A 109 1.96 8.11 7.14
C GLN A 109 0.48 7.84 6.85
N LEU A 110 -0.27 7.39 7.84
CA LEU A 110 -1.72 7.21 7.74
C LEU A 110 -2.44 8.55 7.59
N ASP A 111 -2.01 9.59 8.33
CA ASP A 111 -2.52 10.96 8.24
C ASP A 111 -2.27 11.56 6.84
N LYS A 112 -1.06 11.39 6.30
CA LYS A 112 -0.74 11.82 4.93
C LYS A 112 -1.57 11.07 3.90
N LEU A 113 -1.68 9.74 4.02
CA LEU A 113 -2.50 8.94 3.12
C LEU A 113 -3.96 9.41 3.13
N TYR A 114 -4.56 9.55 4.32
CA TYR A 114 -5.95 9.95 4.44
C TYR A 114 -6.20 11.35 3.85
N SER A 115 -5.33 12.33 4.15
CA SER A 115 -5.47 13.68 3.60
C SER A 115 -5.33 13.72 2.06
N GLU A 116 -4.50 12.86 1.48
CA GLU A 116 -4.34 12.71 0.03
C GLU A 116 -5.59 12.09 -0.63
N ILE A 117 -6.28 11.15 0.03
CA ILE A 117 -7.38 10.39 -0.59
C ILE A 117 -8.79 10.84 -0.19
N ILE A 118 -8.96 11.64 0.87
CA ILE A 118 -10.29 11.98 1.42
C ILE A 118 -11.20 12.70 0.41
N ASN A 119 -10.63 13.50 -0.47
CA ASN A 119 -11.36 14.24 -1.50
C ASN A 119 -11.44 13.48 -2.84
N MET A 120 -10.90 12.26 -2.89
CA MET A 120 -11.01 11.39 -4.05
C MET A 120 -12.30 10.55 -3.94
N ASN A 121 -12.86 10.16 -5.08
CA ASN A 121 -14.00 9.22 -5.13
C ASN A 121 -13.53 7.79 -4.83
N VAL A 122 -13.16 7.55 -3.57
CA VAL A 122 -12.68 6.29 -3.02
C VAL A 122 -13.86 5.50 -2.47
N SER A 123 -13.85 4.19 -2.67
CA SER A 123 -14.90 3.30 -2.15
C SER A 123 -14.98 3.37 -0.62
N ALA A 124 -16.19 3.27 -0.08
CA ALA A 124 -16.42 3.20 1.36
C ALA A 124 -15.65 2.06 2.03
N GLU A 125 -15.54 0.89 1.39
CA GLU A 125 -14.75 -0.25 1.89
C GLU A 125 -13.30 0.16 2.18
N PHE A 126 -12.67 0.87 1.26
CA PHE A 126 -11.31 1.36 1.42
C PHE A 126 -11.21 2.36 2.58
N LEU A 127 -12.16 3.28 2.73
CA LEU A 127 -12.19 4.23 3.84
C LEU A 127 -12.42 3.53 5.20
N ILE A 128 -13.20 2.45 5.23
CA ILE A 128 -13.35 1.59 6.43
C ILE A 128 -12.00 0.96 6.81
N LYS A 129 -11.21 0.49 5.84
CA LYS A 129 -9.85 -0.03 6.11
C LYS A 129 -8.94 1.05 6.75
N ILE A 130 -9.01 2.29 6.29
CA ILE A 130 -8.28 3.42 6.89
C ILE A 130 -8.76 3.72 8.31
N ALA A 131 -10.07 3.77 8.54
CA ALA A 131 -10.64 3.98 9.88
C ALA A 131 -10.19 2.89 10.85
N ASN A 132 -10.22 1.62 10.43
CA ASN A 132 -9.75 0.51 11.24
C ASN A 132 -8.25 0.60 11.55
N ALA A 133 -7.44 1.07 10.60
CA ALA A 133 -6.02 1.32 10.84
C ALA A 133 -5.80 2.42 11.89
N TYR A 134 -6.56 3.51 11.83
CA TYR A 134 -6.53 4.56 12.85
C TYR A 134 -6.92 4.02 14.23
N LYS A 135 -7.99 3.23 14.30
CA LYS A 135 -8.44 2.60 15.55
C LYS A 135 -7.36 1.71 16.16
N LYS A 136 -6.70 0.88 15.35
CA LYS A 136 -5.59 0.02 15.79
C LYS A 136 -4.38 0.82 16.28
N LEU A 137 -4.16 2.02 15.77
CA LEU A 137 -3.12 2.95 16.23
C LEU A 137 -3.55 3.79 17.46
N GLY A 138 -4.73 3.57 18.02
CA GLY A 138 -5.26 4.33 19.16
C GLY A 138 -5.82 5.72 18.78
N ALA A 139 -5.86 6.06 17.50
CA ALA A 139 -6.42 7.31 16.96
C ALA A 139 -7.95 7.19 16.80
N ILE A 140 -8.65 7.03 17.92
CA ILE A 140 -10.08 6.73 17.96
C ILE A 140 -10.92 7.88 17.37
N LYS A 141 -10.52 9.13 17.59
CA LYS A 141 -11.25 10.30 17.08
C LYS A 141 -11.26 10.30 15.55
N GLU A 142 -10.10 10.17 14.94
CA GLU A 142 -9.92 10.13 13.48
C GLU A 142 -10.67 8.95 12.85
N SER A 143 -10.59 7.76 13.49
CA SER A 143 -11.39 6.59 13.08
C SER A 143 -12.89 6.92 13.06
N ASN A 144 -13.41 7.49 14.13
CA ASN A 144 -14.84 7.77 14.26
C ASN A 144 -15.32 8.84 13.27
N GLU A 145 -14.51 9.86 13.01
CA GLU A 145 -14.80 10.89 12.01
C GLU A 145 -14.92 10.31 10.59
N ILE A 146 -14.03 9.38 10.23
CA ILE A 146 -14.10 8.68 8.95
C ILE A 146 -15.39 7.87 8.86
N ILE A 147 -15.67 7.03 9.86
CA ILE A 147 -16.86 6.19 9.88
C ILE A 147 -18.14 7.03 9.80
N LYS A 148 -18.19 8.18 10.50
CA LYS A 148 -19.31 9.14 10.42
C LYS A 148 -19.54 9.63 8.99
N LYS A 149 -18.48 10.08 8.30
CA LYS A 149 -18.55 10.54 6.91
C LYS A 149 -19.03 9.44 5.96
N ILE A 150 -18.57 8.21 6.18
CA ILE A 150 -19.01 7.06 5.37
C ILE A 150 -20.49 6.77 5.59
N CYS A 151 -20.98 6.82 6.83
CA CYS A 151 -22.40 6.63 7.11
C CYS A 151 -23.27 7.74 6.49
N GLU A 152 -22.83 9.00 6.57
CA GLU A 152 -23.50 10.15 5.92
C GLU A 152 -23.61 9.97 4.40
N SER A 153 -22.70 9.21 3.78
CA SER A 153 -22.75 8.85 2.36
C SER A 153 -23.70 7.69 2.00
N GLY A 154 -24.40 7.12 2.99
CA GLY A 154 -25.46 6.12 2.78
C GLY A 154 -25.02 4.64 2.87
N VAL A 155 -23.80 4.36 3.37
CA VAL A 155 -23.30 2.99 3.51
C VAL A 155 -23.75 2.37 4.83
N LYS A 156 -24.68 1.43 4.75
CA LYS A 156 -25.36 0.81 5.91
C LYS A 156 -24.41 0.19 6.93
N GLU A 157 -23.39 -0.54 6.47
CA GLU A 157 -22.41 -1.21 7.33
C GLU A 157 -21.58 -0.21 8.17
N ALA A 158 -21.27 0.97 7.63
CA ALA A 158 -20.63 2.03 8.40
C ALA A 158 -21.59 2.64 9.43
N CYS A 159 -22.87 2.79 9.10
CA CYS A 159 -23.87 3.29 10.04
C CYS A 159 -24.16 2.34 11.20
N GLU A 160 -24.08 1.02 10.99
CA GLU A 160 -24.20 0.03 12.06
C GLU A 160 -23.01 0.09 13.02
N ASN A 161 -21.79 0.26 12.51
CA ASN A 161 -20.59 0.48 13.31
C ASN A 161 -20.67 1.76 14.18
N ILE A 162 -21.39 2.79 13.75
CA ILE A 162 -21.64 4.00 14.57
C ILE A 162 -22.56 3.71 15.75
N LYS A 163 -23.58 2.86 15.59
CA LYS A 163 -24.52 2.55 16.68
C LYS A 163 -23.80 1.90 17.86
N ASP A 164 -22.79 1.08 17.60
CA ASP A 164 -21.93 0.47 18.63
C ASP A 164 -20.93 1.44 19.27
N ILE A 165 -20.57 2.52 18.57
CA ILE A 165 -19.72 3.59 19.13
C ILE A 165 -20.55 4.50 20.03
N ILE A 166 -21.78 4.86 19.62
CA ILE A 166 -22.68 5.71 20.40
C ILE A 166 -23.17 5.00 21.67
N SER A 167 -23.45 3.69 21.61
CA SER A 167 -23.92 2.91 22.78
C SER A 167 -22.86 2.71 23.87
N LYS A 168 -21.58 2.91 23.58
CA LYS A 168 -20.47 2.81 24.55
C LYS A 168 -20.05 4.16 25.16
N VAL A 169 -20.59 5.27 24.66
CA VAL A 169 -20.30 6.63 25.13
C VAL A 169 -21.46 7.18 25.98
N MET A 170 -22.62 6.52 25.98
CA MET A 170 -23.68 6.68 26.98
C MET A 170 -23.49 5.69 28.13
#